data_AF-A0A117LKY3-F1
#
_entry.id   AF-A0A117LKY3-F1
#
_cell.length_a   1.000
_cell.length_b   1.000
_cell.length_c   1.000
_cell.angle_alpha   90.00
_cell.angle_beta   90.00
_cell.angle_gamma   90.00
#
_symmetry.space_group_name_H-M   'P 1'
#
loop_
_entity.id
_entity.type
_entity.pdbx_description
1 polymer ?
#
loop_
_entity_poly.entity_id
_entity_poly.type
_entity_poly.pdbx_seq_one_letter_code
_entity_poly.pdbx_strand_id
1 'polypeptide(L)'
;MDKLKDMFISYKKEGLFNIRFLILWFMVAVYPLVVIPNPFYISFPGGVVPPNYFYAPRYVILVIISIIALIILIKDRTTINHPVFIPLSLFVVLIIISSFLAPVQVTAWIGSPYRYTGASTIFCCIILFILASTCSKDKLPIILSSLIFTAAVVSVIALLQYTGINLVPHDFVKKDLISYGTMPHPNFLGTYMVFTLPGSILLYFQKPKKYLYLITSFLIFSGLIVSLCRGAWLAFLPISLIIVYHVWKNREQRKQIVFFFSI
;
A
#
# COMPACT_ATOMS: atom_id res chain seq x y z
N MET A 1 -38.45 3.66 24.66
CA MET A 1 -38.17 3.07 23.33
C MET A 1 -36.94 3.71 22.68
N ASP A 2 -36.71 5.02 22.89
CA ASP A 2 -35.55 5.74 22.31
C ASP A 2 -34.18 5.31 22.84
N LYS A 3 -34.04 5.06 24.16
CA LYS A 3 -32.76 4.56 24.74
C LYS A 3 -32.29 3.22 24.14
N LEU A 4 -33.22 2.32 23.83
CA LEU A 4 -32.89 1.04 23.17
C LEU A 4 -32.44 1.28 21.74
N LYS A 5 -33.10 2.18 21.01
CA LYS A 5 -32.73 2.55 19.64
C LYS A 5 -31.36 3.22 19.58
N ASP A 6 -31.06 4.13 20.51
CA ASP A 6 -29.76 4.78 20.63
C ASP A 6 -28.64 3.80 20.99
N MET A 7 -28.93 2.85 21.89
CA MET A 7 -27.98 1.78 22.26
C MET A 7 -27.71 0.85 21.07
N PHE A 8 -28.73 0.47 20.29
CA PHE A 8 -28.56 -0.32 19.07
C PHE A 8 -27.78 0.44 17.98
N ILE A 9 -28.02 1.75 17.84
CA ILE A 9 -27.29 2.60 16.90
C ILE A 9 -25.82 2.70 17.33
N SER A 10 -25.55 2.90 18.62
CA SER A 10 -24.18 2.97 19.17
C SER A 10 -23.41 1.66 18.95
N TYR A 11 -24.02 0.51 19.29
CA TYR A 11 -23.41 -0.79 19.11
C TYR A 11 -23.13 -1.10 17.63
N LYS A 12 -24.06 -0.77 16.75
CA LYS A 12 -23.90 -0.93 15.30
C LYS A 12 -22.77 -0.04 14.77
N LYS A 13 -22.64 1.19 15.29
CA LYS A 13 -21.59 2.15 14.91
C LYS A 13 -20.21 1.69 15.38
N GLU A 14 -20.09 1.14 16.59
CA GLU A 14 -18.84 0.53 17.08
C GLU A 14 -18.45 -0.72 16.27
N GLY A 15 -19.41 -1.59 15.94
CA GLY A 15 -19.17 -2.78 15.11
C GLY A 15 -18.72 -2.43 13.68
N LEU A 16 -19.37 -1.45 13.04
CA LEU A 16 -18.97 -0.93 11.73
C LEU A 16 -17.60 -0.23 11.79
N PHE A 17 -17.29 0.43 12.90
CA PHE A 17 -15.98 1.04 13.08
C PHE A 17 -14.86 -0.02 13.10
N ASN A 18 -15.13 -1.15 13.77
CA ASN A 18 -14.18 -2.25 13.87
C ASN A 18 -13.93 -2.93 12.51
N ILE A 19 -14.96 -3.10 11.67
CA ILE A 19 -14.78 -3.72 10.34
C ILE A 19 -13.98 -2.82 9.36
N ARG A 20 -14.18 -1.49 9.40
CA ARG A 20 -13.39 -0.55 8.57
C ARG A 20 -11.91 -0.65 8.90
N PHE A 21 -11.60 -0.65 10.19
CA PHE A 21 -10.22 -0.84 10.68
C PHE A 21 -9.66 -2.18 10.21
N LEU A 22 -10.42 -3.27 10.34
CA LEU A 22 -9.97 -4.60 9.92
C LEU A 22 -9.64 -4.67 8.43
N ILE A 23 -10.49 -4.08 7.58
CA ILE A 23 -10.27 -4.01 6.13
C ILE A 23 -8.96 -3.27 5.81
N LEU A 24 -8.76 -2.08 6.40
CA LEU A 24 -7.57 -1.27 6.16
C LEU A 24 -6.32 -1.94 6.74
N TRP A 25 -6.43 -2.55 7.92
CA TRP A 25 -5.35 -3.30 8.54
C TRP A 25 -4.93 -4.48 7.65
N PHE A 26 -5.89 -5.26 7.13
CA PHE A 26 -5.61 -6.33 6.18
C PHE A 26 -4.89 -5.82 4.93
N MET A 27 -5.33 -4.68 4.37
CA MET A 27 -4.73 -4.08 3.18
C MET A 27 -3.29 -3.60 3.37
N VAL A 28 -2.90 -3.21 4.58
CA VAL A 28 -1.52 -2.78 4.85
C VAL A 28 -0.63 -3.88 5.43
N ALA A 29 -1.22 -4.86 6.12
CA ALA A 29 -0.50 -5.88 6.86
C ALA A 29 -0.35 -7.20 6.10
N VAL A 30 -1.43 -7.64 5.45
CA VAL A 30 -1.51 -8.98 4.84
C VAL A 30 -1.40 -8.88 3.32
N TYR A 31 -2.15 -7.97 2.70
CA TYR A 31 -2.21 -7.83 1.24
C TYR A 31 -0.83 -7.72 0.55
N PRO A 32 0.16 -6.94 1.06
CA PRO A 32 1.50 -6.88 0.46
C PRO A 32 2.26 -8.20 0.50
N LEU A 33 1.90 -9.12 1.41
CA LEU A 33 2.53 -10.43 1.60
C LEU A 33 1.83 -11.54 0.82
N VAL A 34 0.67 -11.27 0.21
CA VAL A 34 -0.09 -12.28 -0.53
C VAL A 34 0.68 -12.73 -1.76
N VAL A 35 1.04 -14.01 -1.78
CA VAL A 35 1.66 -14.73 -2.88
C VAL A 35 1.02 -16.11 -2.93
N ILE A 36 0.48 -16.52 -4.08
CA ILE A 36 -0.15 -17.84 -4.22
C ILE A 36 0.84 -18.77 -4.92
N PRO A 37 1.29 -19.88 -4.29
CA PRO A 37 2.27 -20.80 -4.86
C PRO A 37 1.77 -21.59 -6.08
N ASN A 38 0.47 -21.85 -6.15
CA ASN A 38 -0.16 -22.57 -7.26
C ASN A 38 -0.82 -21.57 -8.20
N PRO A 39 -0.18 -21.26 -9.33
CA PRO A 39 -0.62 -20.18 -10.21
C PRO A 39 -1.86 -20.61 -11.01
N PHE A 40 -2.74 -19.66 -11.27
CA PHE A 40 -3.87 -19.85 -12.17
C PHE A 40 -3.45 -19.67 -13.61
N TYR A 41 -3.88 -20.59 -14.48
CA TYR A 41 -3.76 -20.46 -15.92
C TYR A 41 -5.02 -19.80 -16.45
N ILE A 42 -4.87 -18.59 -17.02
CA ILE A 42 -5.97 -17.92 -17.69
C ILE A 42 -5.68 -17.94 -19.18
N SER A 43 -6.52 -18.68 -19.90
CA SER A 43 -6.44 -18.83 -21.35
C SER A 43 -7.23 -17.71 -22.00
N PHE A 44 -6.58 -16.92 -22.86
CA PHE A 44 -7.23 -15.90 -23.68
C PHE A 44 -7.14 -16.29 -25.16
N PRO A 45 -7.98 -15.73 -26.04
CA PRO A 45 -7.96 -16.02 -27.48
C PRO A 45 -6.60 -15.76 -28.16
N GLY A 46 -5.72 -14.96 -27.54
CA GLY A 46 -4.37 -14.64 -28.01
C GLY A 46 -3.24 -15.44 -27.34
N GLY A 47 -3.53 -16.47 -26.54
CA GLY A 47 -2.53 -17.35 -25.92
C GLY A 47 -2.76 -17.66 -24.44
N VAL A 48 -1.93 -18.56 -23.89
CA VAL A 48 -1.93 -18.93 -22.47
C VAL A 48 -1.02 -17.97 -21.71
N VAL A 49 -1.56 -17.25 -20.74
CA VAL A 49 -0.77 -16.36 -19.89
C VAL A 49 0.05 -17.22 -18.92
N PRO A 50 1.35 -16.94 -18.73
CA PRO A 50 2.18 -17.67 -17.79
C PRO A 50 1.64 -17.57 -16.36
N PRO A 51 2.03 -18.52 -15.51
CA PRO A 51 1.54 -18.64 -14.14
C PRO A 51 1.60 -17.35 -13.32
N ASN A 52 0.45 -16.74 -12.99
CA ASN A 52 0.43 -15.45 -12.29
C ASN A 52 0.38 -15.63 -10.75
N TYR A 53 1.54 -15.70 -10.09
CA TYR A 53 1.65 -15.86 -8.63
C TYR A 53 1.21 -14.63 -7.81
N PHE A 54 1.26 -13.44 -8.43
CA PHE A 54 1.07 -12.17 -7.72
C PHE A 54 -0.12 -11.36 -8.24
N TYR A 55 -0.16 -11.06 -9.54
CA TYR A 55 -1.04 -10.01 -10.06
C TYR A 55 -2.53 -10.41 -10.02
N ALA A 56 -2.88 -11.57 -10.56
CA ALA A 56 -4.28 -12.02 -10.61
C ALA A 56 -4.88 -12.26 -9.22
N PRO A 57 -4.22 -13.00 -8.29
CA PRO A 57 -4.72 -13.15 -6.93
C PRO A 57 -4.95 -11.82 -6.21
N ARG A 58 -4.00 -10.90 -6.32
CA ARG A 58 -4.09 -9.58 -5.69
C ARG A 58 -5.22 -8.76 -6.29
N TYR A 59 -5.40 -8.80 -7.60
CA TYR A 59 -6.51 -8.12 -8.26
C TYR A 59 -7.86 -8.64 -7.76
N VAL A 60 -8.06 -9.97 -7.69
CA VAL A 60 -9.30 -10.57 -7.19
C VAL A 60 -9.57 -10.17 -5.74
N ILE A 61 -8.55 -10.26 -4.87
CA ILE A 61 -8.67 -9.85 -3.46
C ILE A 61 -9.00 -8.36 -3.34
N LEU A 62 -8.35 -7.53 -4.15
CA LEU A 62 -8.58 -6.08 -4.18
C LEU A 62 -10.03 -5.76 -4.57
N VAL A 63 -10.56 -6.42 -5.60
CA VAL A 63 -11.95 -6.25 -6.06
C VAL A 63 -12.94 -6.70 -4.99
N ILE A 64 -12.74 -7.88 -4.38
CA ILE A 64 -13.64 -8.39 -3.34
C ILE A 64 -13.67 -7.42 -2.15
N ILE A 65 -12.51 -6.97 -1.69
CA ILE A 65 -12.42 -6.09 -0.52
C ILE A 65 -12.94 -4.68 -0.84
N SER A 66 -12.72 -4.18 -2.06
CA SER A 66 -13.27 -2.88 -2.47
C SER A 66 -14.80 -2.93 -2.59
N ILE A 67 -15.40 -4.03 -3.05
CA ILE A 67 -16.86 -4.22 -3.05
C ILE A 67 -17.41 -4.21 -1.62
N ILE A 68 -16.77 -4.94 -0.69
CA ILE A 68 -17.18 -4.94 0.73
C ILE A 68 -17.07 -3.53 1.32
N ALA A 69 -15.97 -2.83 1.04
CA ALA A 69 -15.77 -1.44 1.47
C ALA A 69 -16.86 -0.50 0.90
N LEU A 70 -17.21 -0.65 -0.38
CA LEU A 70 -18.24 0.13 -1.04
C LEU A 70 -19.62 -0.09 -0.40
N ILE A 71 -19.98 -1.34 -0.11
CA ILE A 71 -21.25 -1.68 0.58
C ILE A 71 -21.33 -0.98 1.94
N ILE A 72 -20.22 -0.97 2.71
CA ILE A 72 -20.14 -0.27 4.00
C ILE A 72 -20.32 1.25 3.81
N LEU A 73 -19.62 1.86 2.86
CA LEU A 73 -19.69 3.30 2.59
C LEU A 73 -21.11 3.75 2.19
N ILE A 74 -21.78 2.97 1.32
CA ILE A 74 -23.16 3.25 0.89
C ILE A 74 -24.13 3.14 2.08
N LYS A 75 -24.00 2.08 2.89
CA LYS A 75 -24.87 1.83 4.06
C LYS A 75 -24.77 2.94 5.10
N ASP A 76 -23.58 3.48 5.28
CA ASP A 76 -23.31 4.50 6.29
C ASP A 76 -23.56 5.93 5.81
N ARG A 77 -23.94 6.12 4.53
CA ARG A 77 -24.14 7.43 3.89
C ARG A 77 -23.01 8.41 4.22
N THR A 78 -21.76 7.94 4.12
CA THR A 78 -20.59 8.70 4.54
C THR A 78 -20.51 10.03 3.80
N THR A 79 -20.50 11.14 4.54
CA THR A 79 -20.33 12.47 3.96
C THR A 79 -18.87 12.70 3.62
N ILE A 80 -18.64 13.27 2.44
CA ILE A 80 -17.32 13.44 1.84
C ILE A 80 -17.09 14.93 1.67
N ASN A 81 -16.54 15.60 2.70
CA ASN A 81 -16.45 17.07 2.73
C ASN A 81 -15.00 17.61 2.71
N HIS A 82 -14.03 16.83 2.23
CA HIS A 82 -12.63 17.24 2.20
C HIS A 82 -12.24 17.81 0.81
N PRO A 83 -11.46 18.90 0.72
CA PRO A 83 -11.07 19.49 -0.57
C PRO A 83 -10.26 18.56 -1.47
N VAL A 84 -9.64 17.51 -0.92
CA VAL A 84 -8.94 16.44 -1.69
C VAL A 84 -9.87 15.69 -2.65
N PHE A 85 -11.18 15.73 -2.44
CA PHE A 85 -12.13 15.10 -3.34
C PHE A 85 -12.33 15.85 -4.68
N ILE A 86 -11.92 17.12 -4.77
CA ILE A 86 -11.95 17.91 -6.01
C ILE A 86 -10.92 17.38 -7.04
N PRO A 87 -9.60 17.30 -6.74
CA PRO A 87 -8.66 16.71 -7.68
C PRO A 87 -8.92 15.22 -7.91
N LEU A 88 -9.46 14.51 -6.92
CA LEU A 88 -9.84 13.10 -7.07
C LEU A 88 -10.97 12.92 -8.08
N SER A 89 -12.01 13.75 -8.03
CA SER A 89 -13.12 13.67 -9.00
C SER A 89 -12.66 14.02 -10.41
N LEU A 90 -11.81 15.04 -10.56
CA LEU A 90 -11.19 15.37 -11.84
C LEU A 90 -10.36 14.19 -12.38
N PHE A 91 -9.56 13.56 -11.54
CA PHE A 91 -8.77 12.38 -11.91
C PHE A 91 -9.66 11.21 -12.37
N VAL A 92 -10.77 10.95 -11.67
CA VAL A 92 -11.77 9.93 -12.06
C VAL A 92 -12.37 10.23 -13.44
N VAL A 93 -12.78 11.47 -13.68
CA VAL A 93 -13.34 11.87 -14.99
C VAL A 93 -12.33 11.63 -16.11
N LEU A 94 -11.07 12.01 -15.90
CA LEU A 94 -10.00 11.80 -16.87
C LEU A 94 -9.74 10.31 -17.14
N ILE A 95 -9.76 9.46 -16.10
CA ILE A 95 -9.62 8.00 -16.28
C ILE A 95 -10.76 7.43 -17.10
N ILE A 96 -12.00 7.84 -16.82
CA ILE A 96 -13.19 7.38 -17.56
C ILE A 96 -13.04 7.76 -19.03
N ILE A 97 -12.77 9.04 -19.32
CA ILE A 97 -12.57 9.52 -20.69
C ILE A 97 -11.45 8.75 -21.38
N SER A 98 -10.29 8.61 -20.72
CA SER A 98 -9.15 7.89 -21.26
C SER A 98 -9.45 6.42 -21.54
N SER A 99 -10.29 5.78 -20.71
CA SER A 99 -10.65 4.37 -20.88
C SER A 99 -11.63 4.14 -22.03
N PHE A 100 -12.53 5.10 -22.29
CA PHE A 100 -13.45 5.06 -23.43
C PHE A 100 -12.74 5.37 -24.76
N LEU A 101 -11.78 6.30 -24.76
CA LEU A 101 -11.01 6.68 -25.95
C LEU A 101 -9.89 5.68 -26.30
N ALA A 102 -9.62 4.69 -25.45
CA ALA A 102 -8.53 3.76 -25.65
C ALA A 102 -8.75 2.85 -26.88
N PRO A 103 -7.72 2.58 -27.70
CA PRO A 103 -7.84 1.69 -28.86
C PRO A 103 -8.27 0.27 -28.53
N VAL A 104 -7.89 -0.23 -27.34
CA VAL A 104 -8.29 -1.56 -26.84
C VAL A 104 -8.93 -1.37 -25.47
N GLN A 105 -10.26 -1.23 -25.45
CA GLN A 105 -11.00 -0.85 -24.23
C GLN A 105 -10.81 -1.87 -23.10
N VAL A 106 -10.80 -3.18 -23.42
CA VAL A 106 -10.61 -4.24 -22.42
C VAL A 106 -9.31 -4.04 -21.63
N THR A 107 -8.21 -3.72 -22.32
CA THR A 107 -6.91 -3.45 -21.70
C THR A 107 -6.92 -2.17 -20.87
N ALA A 108 -7.67 -1.14 -21.28
CA ALA A 108 -7.79 0.09 -20.50
C ALA A 108 -8.58 -0.12 -19.20
N TRP A 109 -9.68 -0.88 -19.25
CA TRP A 109 -10.55 -1.12 -18.10
C TRP A 109 -9.96 -2.12 -17.08
N ILE A 110 -9.44 -3.24 -17.57
CA ILE A 110 -8.95 -4.35 -16.70
C ILE A 110 -7.42 -4.28 -16.53
N GLY A 111 -6.71 -3.77 -17.52
CA GLY A 111 -5.25 -3.83 -17.61
C GLY A 111 -4.80 -5.00 -18.48
N SER A 112 -3.51 -5.03 -18.80
CA SER A 112 -2.94 -6.19 -19.51
C SER A 112 -3.10 -7.46 -18.67
N PRO A 113 -3.32 -8.64 -19.28
CA PRO A 113 -3.38 -9.92 -18.56
C PRO A 113 -2.15 -10.24 -17.69
N TYR A 114 -1.02 -9.57 -17.95
CA TYR A 114 0.22 -9.72 -17.18
C TYR A 114 0.29 -8.84 -15.92
N ARG A 115 -0.59 -7.85 -15.75
CA ARG A 115 -0.48 -6.83 -14.68
C ARG A 115 -1.79 -6.49 -13.98
N TYR A 116 -2.94 -6.57 -14.66
CA TYR A 116 -4.25 -6.16 -14.11
C TYR A 116 -4.27 -4.74 -13.53
N THR A 117 -3.54 -3.80 -14.15
CA THR A 117 -3.42 -2.40 -13.73
C THR A 117 -4.25 -1.47 -14.63
N GLY A 118 -5.54 -1.78 -14.83
CA GLY A 118 -6.47 -0.92 -15.56
C GLY A 118 -7.26 0.06 -14.68
N ALA A 119 -8.22 0.75 -15.27
CA ALA A 119 -9.11 1.69 -14.57
C ALA A 119 -9.85 1.06 -13.38
N SER A 120 -10.26 -0.21 -13.50
CA SER A 120 -10.92 -0.96 -12.41
C SER A 120 -10.08 -1.01 -11.12
N THR A 121 -8.77 -1.20 -11.24
CA THR A 121 -7.83 -1.20 -10.11
C THR A 121 -7.79 0.18 -9.46
N ILE A 122 -7.80 1.24 -10.25
CA ILE A 122 -7.83 2.61 -9.74
C ILE A 122 -9.14 2.88 -9.00
N PHE A 123 -10.29 2.47 -9.53
CA PHE A 123 -11.58 2.60 -8.84
C PHE A 123 -11.59 1.85 -7.50
N CYS A 124 -11.04 0.64 -7.44
CA CYS A 124 -10.90 -0.11 -6.20
C CYS A 124 -10.04 0.66 -5.17
N CYS A 125 -8.90 1.22 -5.61
CA CYS A 125 -8.05 2.04 -4.75
C CYS A 125 -8.76 3.31 -4.26
N ILE A 126 -9.58 3.96 -5.10
CA ILE A 126 -10.35 5.15 -4.72
C ILE A 126 -11.37 4.81 -3.64
N ILE A 127 -12.06 3.68 -3.75
CA ILE A 127 -13.00 3.21 -2.72
C ILE A 127 -12.27 2.99 -1.38
N LEU A 128 -11.11 2.33 -1.41
CA LEU A 128 -10.29 2.12 -0.21
C LEU A 128 -9.75 3.44 0.37
N PHE A 129 -9.40 4.40 -0.49
CA PHE A 129 -8.99 5.74 -0.07
C PHE A 129 -10.13 6.48 0.65
N ILE A 130 -11.36 6.43 0.11
CA ILE A 130 -12.54 6.98 0.78
C ILE A 130 -12.75 6.27 2.13
N LEU A 131 -12.67 4.94 2.18
CA LEU A 131 -12.77 4.19 3.44
C LEU A 131 -11.73 4.65 4.46
N ALA A 132 -10.48 4.79 4.04
CA ALA A 132 -9.37 5.28 4.88
C ALA A 132 -9.61 6.69 5.42
N SER A 133 -10.17 7.59 4.59
CA SER A 133 -10.50 8.97 4.99
C SER A 133 -11.57 9.05 6.10
N THR A 134 -12.37 8.00 6.24
CA THR A 134 -13.43 7.91 7.26
C THR A 134 -13.03 7.10 8.50
N CYS A 135 -11.80 6.60 8.58
CA CYS A 135 -11.30 5.86 9.73
C CYS A 135 -10.94 6.80 10.89
N SER A 136 -11.17 6.39 12.15
CA SER A 136 -10.85 7.26 13.29
C SER A 136 -9.35 7.36 13.48
N LYS A 137 -8.93 8.58 13.84
CA LYS A 137 -7.55 8.96 14.08
C LYS A 137 -6.86 8.06 15.12
N ASP A 138 -7.60 7.54 16.10
CA ASP A 138 -7.07 6.70 17.17
C ASP A 138 -6.50 5.36 16.67
N LYS A 139 -7.01 4.84 15.55
CA LYS A 139 -6.55 3.58 14.96
C LYS A 139 -5.42 3.76 13.94
N LEU A 140 -5.23 4.99 13.44
CA LEU A 140 -4.21 5.32 12.45
C LEU A 140 -2.78 4.92 12.87
N PRO A 141 -2.34 5.10 14.13
CA PRO A 141 -1.01 4.67 14.55
C PRO A 141 -0.80 3.16 14.44
N ILE A 142 -1.86 2.36 14.65
CA ILE A 142 -1.81 0.90 14.55
C ILE A 142 -1.70 0.47 13.09
N ILE A 143 -2.50 1.08 12.21
CA ILE A 143 -2.44 0.85 10.76
C ILE A 143 -1.04 1.21 10.23
N LEU A 144 -0.53 2.40 10.59
CA LEU A 144 0.78 2.86 10.14
C LEU A 144 1.92 1.97 10.66
N SER A 145 1.87 1.56 11.92
CA SER A 145 2.88 0.64 12.47
C SER A 145 2.84 -0.74 11.80
N SER A 146 1.64 -1.23 11.47
CA SER A 146 1.46 -2.50 10.75
C SER A 146 2.01 -2.42 9.32
N LEU A 147 1.77 -1.29 8.64
CA LEU A 147 2.33 -1.01 7.32
C LEU A 147 3.88 -1.04 7.34
N ILE A 148 4.49 -0.37 8.34
CA ILE A 148 5.95 -0.29 8.48
C ILE A 148 6.55 -1.65 8.79
N PHE A 149 5.94 -2.42 9.70
CA PHE A 149 6.42 -3.76 10.02
C PHE A 149 6.34 -4.69 8.80
N THR A 150 5.24 -4.61 8.06
CA THR A 150 5.06 -5.37 6.82
C THR A 150 6.10 -4.96 5.77
N ALA A 151 6.35 -3.65 5.61
CA ALA A 151 7.40 -3.15 4.73
C ALA A 151 8.77 -3.71 5.11
N ALA A 152 9.11 -3.73 6.40
CA ALA A 152 10.37 -4.32 6.86
C ALA A 152 10.47 -5.82 6.53
N VAL A 153 9.39 -6.60 6.70
CA VAL A 153 9.34 -8.02 6.30
C VAL A 153 9.57 -8.17 4.79
N VAL A 154 8.89 -7.36 3.98
CA VAL A 154 9.08 -7.35 2.52
C VAL A 154 10.52 -6.99 2.14
N SER A 155 11.15 -6.06 2.87
CA SER A 155 12.56 -5.69 2.66
C SER A 155 13.51 -6.83 2.99
N VAL A 156 13.27 -7.56 4.08
CA VAL A 156 14.08 -8.74 4.44
C VAL A 156 14.00 -9.80 3.32
N ILE A 157 12.79 -10.07 2.81
CA ILE A 157 12.62 -11.01 1.69
C ILE A 157 13.37 -10.50 0.44
N ALA A 158 13.31 -9.21 0.14
CA ALA A 158 14.04 -8.63 -0.98
C ALA A 158 15.56 -8.70 -0.82
N LEU A 159 16.08 -8.52 0.40
CA LEU A 159 17.51 -8.68 0.70
C LEU A 159 17.97 -10.12 0.51
N LEU A 160 17.18 -11.09 0.99
CA LEU A 160 17.46 -12.51 0.77
C LEU A 160 17.52 -12.84 -0.73
N GLN A 161 16.55 -12.33 -1.51
CA GLN A 161 16.54 -12.49 -2.96
C GLN A 161 17.79 -11.89 -3.62
N TYR A 162 18.24 -10.71 -3.17
CA TYR A 162 19.47 -10.10 -3.66
C TYR A 162 20.72 -10.96 -3.42
N THR A 163 20.76 -11.71 -2.31
CA THR A 163 21.84 -12.67 -2.00
C THR A 163 21.71 -14.03 -2.70
N GLY A 164 20.64 -14.23 -3.49
CA GLY A 164 20.36 -15.49 -4.20
C GLY A 164 19.42 -16.46 -3.47
N ILE A 165 18.95 -16.13 -2.27
CA ILE A 165 17.99 -16.96 -1.51
C ILE A 165 16.57 -16.51 -1.87
N ASN A 166 15.86 -17.29 -2.68
CA ASN A 166 14.49 -16.95 -3.09
C ASN A 166 13.43 -17.77 -2.34
N LEU A 167 12.71 -17.09 -1.44
CA LEU A 167 11.59 -17.66 -0.67
C LEU A 167 10.24 -17.55 -1.40
N VAL A 168 10.21 -16.85 -2.53
CA VAL A 168 8.98 -16.51 -3.26
C VAL A 168 9.04 -17.13 -4.65
N PRO A 169 7.95 -17.74 -5.16
CA PRO A 169 7.94 -18.30 -6.52
C PRO A 169 8.42 -17.30 -7.56
N HIS A 170 9.22 -17.80 -8.48
CA HIS A 170 9.82 -17.01 -9.55
C HIS A 170 9.22 -17.43 -10.89
N ASP A 171 8.78 -16.45 -11.67
CA ASP A 171 8.28 -16.71 -13.02
C ASP A 171 9.43 -17.01 -13.99
N PHE A 172 9.22 -17.93 -14.92
CA PHE A 172 10.18 -18.20 -16.01
C PHE A 172 10.46 -16.97 -16.86
N VAL A 173 9.50 -16.05 -16.98
CA VAL A 173 9.61 -14.77 -17.71
C VAL A 173 10.40 -13.72 -16.92
N LYS A 174 10.63 -13.94 -15.61
CA LYS A 174 11.22 -12.96 -14.70
C LYS A 174 12.64 -13.32 -14.26
N LYS A 175 13.30 -14.30 -14.90
CA LYS A 175 14.64 -14.81 -14.53
C LYS A 175 15.70 -13.73 -14.26
N ASP A 176 15.60 -12.58 -14.92
CA ASP A 176 16.55 -11.48 -14.78
C ASP A 176 16.23 -10.53 -13.60
N LEU A 177 15.08 -10.70 -12.93
CA LEU A 177 14.69 -9.88 -11.80
C LEU A 177 15.36 -10.37 -10.52
N ILE A 178 16.21 -9.50 -9.96
CA ILE A 178 17.02 -9.83 -8.79
C ILE A 178 16.20 -9.72 -7.50
N SER A 179 15.67 -8.53 -7.18
CA SER A 179 15.01 -8.29 -5.90
C SER A 179 13.64 -7.63 -6.07
N TYR A 180 12.60 -8.32 -5.60
CA TYR A 180 11.24 -7.81 -5.64
C TYR A 180 10.48 -8.06 -4.32
N GLY A 181 11.08 -8.76 -3.36
CA GLY A 181 10.43 -9.17 -2.12
C GLY A 181 9.22 -10.04 -2.41
N THR A 182 8.08 -9.66 -1.85
CA THR A 182 6.77 -10.18 -2.24
C THR A 182 6.09 -9.33 -3.31
N MET A 183 6.72 -8.26 -3.80
CA MET A 183 6.13 -7.43 -4.86
C MET A 183 6.30 -8.08 -6.23
N PRO A 184 5.42 -7.79 -7.20
CA PRO A 184 5.47 -8.48 -8.48
C PRO A 184 6.64 -8.05 -9.40
N HIS A 185 7.32 -6.94 -9.06
CA HIS A 185 8.38 -6.30 -9.85
C HIS A 185 9.23 -5.35 -8.95
N PRO A 186 10.55 -5.17 -9.22
CA PRO A 186 11.42 -4.28 -8.44
C PRO A 186 10.95 -2.82 -8.38
N ASN A 187 10.35 -2.30 -9.46
CA ASN A 187 9.72 -0.97 -9.43
C ASN A 187 8.62 -0.85 -8.37
N PHE A 188 7.77 -1.87 -8.19
CA PHE A 188 6.74 -1.85 -7.16
C PHE A 188 7.35 -1.95 -5.76
N LEU A 189 8.40 -2.75 -5.61
CA LEU A 189 9.19 -2.80 -4.37
C LEU A 189 9.74 -1.41 -4.03
N GLY A 190 10.47 -0.77 -4.94
CA GLY A 190 11.05 0.55 -4.74
C GLY A 190 10.00 1.61 -4.38
N THR A 191 8.89 1.67 -5.12
CA THR A 191 7.78 2.57 -4.80
C THR A 191 7.21 2.32 -3.39
N TYR A 192 7.00 1.06 -3.02
CA TYR A 192 6.50 0.71 -1.68
C TYR A 192 7.48 1.12 -0.56
N MET A 193 8.78 0.92 -0.76
CA MET A 193 9.79 1.32 0.22
C MET A 193 9.87 2.85 0.38
N VAL A 194 9.85 3.60 -0.72
CA VAL A 194 9.91 5.07 -0.68
C VAL A 194 8.68 5.67 0.02
N PHE A 195 7.49 5.09 -0.17
CA PHE A 195 6.29 5.59 0.50
C PHE A 195 6.23 5.25 2.00
N THR A 196 6.85 4.15 2.42
CA THR A 196 6.79 3.67 3.82
C THR A 196 7.94 4.19 4.69
N LEU A 197 9.11 4.43 4.10
CA LEU A 197 10.31 4.89 4.80
C LEU A 197 10.10 6.18 5.62
N PRO A 198 9.45 7.25 5.10
CA PRO A 198 9.21 8.47 5.86
C PRO A 198 8.38 8.22 7.11
N GLY A 199 7.38 7.34 7.02
CA GLY A 199 6.54 6.97 8.16
C GLY A 199 7.37 6.29 9.26
N SER A 200 8.27 5.39 8.89
CA SER A 200 9.18 4.72 9.83
C SER A 200 10.12 5.71 10.53
N ILE A 201 10.71 6.64 9.77
CA ILE A 201 11.60 7.67 10.30
C ILE A 201 10.84 8.64 11.23
N LEU A 202 9.63 9.06 10.88
CA LEU A 202 8.84 9.95 11.74
C LEU A 202 8.41 9.27 13.03
N LEU A 203 8.03 7.98 13.00
CA LEU A 203 7.65 7.25 14.21
C LEU A 203 8.83 7.01 15.15
N TYR A 204 10.07 6.91 14.64
CA TYR A 204 11.28 6.87 15.46
C TYR A 204 11.36 8.06 16.43
N PHE A 205 11.02 9.26 15.97
CA PHE A 205 11.06 10.48 16.79
C PHE A 205 9.86 10.66 17.74
N GLN A 206 8.77 9.92 17.52
CA GLN A 206 7.49 10.17 18.20
C GLN A 206 7.08 9.06 19.19
N LYS A 207 7.60 7.84 19.05
CA LYS A 207 7.16 6.67 19.83
C LYS A 207 8.21 6.23 20.85
N PRO A 208 7.79 5.67 22.01
CA PRO A 208 8.70 5.21 23.05
C PRO A 208 9.60 4.05 22.58
N LYS A 209 9.12 3.19 21.67
CA LYS A 209 9.88 2.08 21.09
C LYS A 209 10.79 2.54 19.93
N LYS A 210 11.58 3.60 20.15
CA LYS A 210 12.39 4.25 19.10
C LYS A 210 13.30 3.27 18.36
N TYR A 211 13.98 2.36 19.06
CA TYR A 211 14.92 1.41 18.44
C TYR A 211 14.26 0.45 17.44
N LEU A 212 13.01 0.04 17.66
CA LEU A 212 12.27 -0.78 16.71
C LEU A 212 12.09 -0.05 15.38
N TYR A 213 11.70 1.23 15.44
CA TYR A 213 11.48 2.05 14.25
C TYR A 213 12.79 2.46 13.54
N LEU A 214 13.91 2.47 14.27
CA LEU A 214 15.24 2.61 13.66
C LEU A 214 15.59 1.37 12.83
N ILE A 215 15.40 0.17 13.41
CA ILE A 215 15.65 -1.11 12.72
C ILE A 215 14.76 -1.23 11.49
N THR A 216 13.46 -0.94 11.61
CA THR A 216 12.56 -1.00 10.44
C THR A 216 12.94 0.04 9.39
N SER A 217 13.36 1.24 9.77
CA SER A 217 13.84 2.25 8.81
C SER A 217 15.06 1.76 8.05
N PHE A 218 16.02 1.14 8.74
CA PHE A 218 17.21 0.56 8.13
C PHE A 218 16.85 -0.58 7.16
N LEU A 219 15.97 -1.49 7.57
CA LEU A 219 15.49 -2.58 6.72
C LEU A 219 14.77 -2.05 5.48
N ILE A 220 13.84 -1.11 5.65
CA ILE A 220 13.10 -0.49 4.53
C ILE A 220 14.05 0.22 3.57
N PHE A 221 15.04 0.95 4.07
CA PHE A 221 16.06 1.60 3.25
C PHE A 221 16.94 0.58 2.51
N SER A 222 17.31 -0.51 3.16
CA SER A 222 18.04 -1.62 2.52
C SER A 222 17.22 -2.26 1.39
N GLY A 223 15.91 -2.45 1.62
CA GLY A 223 14.95 -2.88 0.60
C GLY A 223 14.87 -1.94 -0.60
N LEU A 224 14.94 -0.62 -0.36
CA LEU A 224 14.99 0.40 -1.41
C LEU A 224 16.26 0.27 -2.24
N ILE A 225 17.42 0.07 -1.61
CA ILE A 225 18.70 -0.12 -2.30
C ILE A 225 18.65 -1.33 -3.23
N VAL A 226 18.26 -2.50 -2.70
CA VAL A 226 18.25 -3.74 -3.49
C VAL A 226 17.15 -3.79 -4.54
N SER A 227 16.16 -2.88 -4.50
CA SER A 227 15.16 -2.74 -5.55
C SER A 227 15.75 -2.25 -6.88
N LEU A 228 16.92 -1.59 -6.85
CA LEU A 228 17.61 -1.03 -8.02
C LEU A 228 16.73 -0.10 -8.89
N CYS A 229 15.63 0.42 -8.33
CA CYS A 229 14.65 1.21 -9.06
C CYS A 229 15.06 2.68 -9.12
N ARG A 230 15.51 3.15 -10.29
CA ARG A 230 15.92 4.57 -10.51
C ARG A 230 14.81 5.57 -10.19
N GLY A 231 13.57 5.25 -10.56
CA GLY A 231 12.41 6.12 -10.28
C GLY A 231 12.13 6.27 -8.78
N ALA A 232 12.39 5.22 -7.99
CA ALA A 232 12.25 5.28 -6.55
C ALA A 232 13.30 6.22 -5.93
N TRP A 233 14.55 6.19 -6.41
CA TRP A 233 15.59 7.12 -5.96
C TRP A 233 15.26 8.58 -6.27
N LEU A 234 14.70 8.87 -7.44
CA LEU A 234 14.24 10.22 -7.79
C LEU A 234 13.13 10.72 -6.86
N ALA A 235 12.23 9.84 -6.43
CA ALA A 235 11.19 10.18 -5.47
C ALA A 235 11.72 10.30 -4.02
N PHE A 236 12.74 9.54 -3.66
CA PHE A 236 13.35 9.57 -2.33
C PHE A 236 14.04 10.91 -2.03
N LEU A 237 14.70 11.52 -3.01
CA LEU A 237 15.40 12.81 -2.85
C LEU A 237 14.52 13.92 -2.26
N PRO A 238 13.39 14.34 -2.87
CA PRO A 238 12.56 15.41 -2.33
C PRO A 238 11.96 15.04 -0.97
N ILE A 239 11.61 13.78 -0.77
CA ILE A 239 11.07 13.28 0.51
C ILE A 239 12.11 13.42 1.62
N SER A 240 13.36 13.04 1.36
CA SER A 240 14.44 13.16 2.32
C SER A 240 14.70 14.63 2.71
N LEU A 241 14.64 15.55 1.74
CA LEU A 241 14.78 17.00 2.00
C LEU A 241 13.65 17.52 2.89
N ILE A 242 12.42 17.09 2.67
CA ILE A 242 11.27 17.45 3.51
C ILE A 242 11.45 16.95 4.95
N ILE A 243 11.91 15.72 5.13
CA ILE A 243 12.18 15.14 6.46
C ILE A 243 13.27 15.94 7.17
N VAL A 244 14.39 16.22 6.48
CA VAL A 244 15.49 17.02 7.04
C VAL A 244 15.01 18.41 7.45
N TYR A 245 14.22 19.08 6.59
CA TYR A 245 13.64 20.37 6.91
C TYR A 245 12.71 20.31 8.15
N HIS A 246 11.86 19.29 8.25
CA HIS A 246 10.94 19.12 9.38
C HIS A 246 11.69 18.87 10.69
N VAL A 247 12.67 17.97 10.68
CA VAL A 247 13.55 17.66 11.81
C VAL A 247 14.36 18.89 12.21
N TRP A 248 14.89 19.63 11.23
CA TRP A 248 15.60 20.86 11.49
C TRP A 248 14.66 21.87 12.14
N LYS A 249 13.39 22.00 11.77
CA LYS A 249 12.51 22.95 12.49
C LYS A 249 12.27 22.58 13.97
N ASN A 250 12.37 21.31 14.36
CA ASN A 250 12.04 20.82 15.71
C ASN A 250 13.27 20.64 16.62
N ARG A 251 13.46 21.53 17.60
CA ARG A 251 14.64 21.57 18.50
C ARG A 251 14.89 20.28 19.29
N GLU A 252 13.84 19.59 19.73
CA GLU A 252 13.95 18.32 20.46
C GLU A 252 14.38 17.15 19.56
N GLN A 253 13.93 17.13 18.30
CA GLN A 253 14.34 16.11 17.32
C GLN A 253 15.80 16.29 16.89
N ARG A 254 16.30 17.54 16.82
CA ARG A 254 17.72 17.82 16.54
C ARG A 254 18.65 17.17 17.57
N LYS A 255 18.33 17.27 18.87
CA LYS A 255 19.16 16.72 19.96
C LYS A 255 19.33 15.20 19.84
N GLN A 256 18.27 14.50 19.44
CA GLN A 256 18.29 13.04 19.26
C GLN A 256 19.20 12.58 18.11
N ILE A 257 19.34 13.39 17.06
CA ILE A 257 20.25 13.11 15.94
C ILE A 257 21.70 13.38 16.34
N VAL A 258 21.98 14.51 17.00
CA VAL A 258 23.34 14.84 17.44
C VAL A 258 23.86 13.78 18.42
N PHE A 259 23.01 13.28 19.32
CA PHE A 259 23.36 12.17 20.21
C PHE A 259 23.71 10.88 19.44
N PHE A 260 23.01 10.58 18.34
CA PHE A 260 23.31 9.42 17.51
C PHE A 260 24.66 9.53 16.78
N PHE A 261 25.04 10.73 16.32
CA PHE A 261 26.35 10.97 15.71
C PHE A 261 27.49 11.13 16.73
N SER A 262 27.17 11.22 18.03
CA SER A 262 28.16 11.34 19.12
C SER A 262 28.45 10.00 19.82
N ILE A 263 27.82 8.91 19.36
CA ILE A 263 28.10 7.52 19.72
C ILE A 263 28.94 6.91 18.60
#